data_AF-A0A4U3LPU0-F1
#
_entry.id   AF-A0A4U3LPU0-F1
#
_cell.length_a   1.000
_cell.length_b   1.000
_cell.length_c   1.000
_cell.angle_alpha   90.00
_cell.angle_beta   90.00
_cell.angle_gamma   90.00
#
_symmetry.space_group_name_H-M   'P 1'
#
loop_
_entity.id
_entity.type
_entity.pdbx_description
1 polymer ?
#
loop_
_entity_poly.entity_id
_entity_poly.type
_entity_poly.pdbx_seq_one_letter_code
_entity_poly.pdbx_strand_id
1 'polypeptide(L)' 'MGGKTGKFLGVPYDWRPLTGQRVKSRWWNPDDPRWFTPKALGWGYGFNFARLFGRRGKGSPPGE' A
#
# COMPACT_ATOMS: atom_id res chain seq x y z
N MET A 1 3.29 18.07 -15.08
CA MET A 1 2.48 18.32 -13.87
C MET A 1 2.98 17.43 -12.73
N GLY A 2 3.78 17.98 -11.81
CA GLY A 2 4.30 17.24 -10.65
C GLY A 2 3.38 17.44 -9.44
N GLY A 3 2.68 16.39 -8.99
CA GLY A 3 1.96 16.44 -7.72
C GLY A 3 2.91 16.36 -6.52
N LYS A 4 2.51 16.97 -5.40
CA LYS A 4 3.32 17.03 -4.18
C LYS A 4 3.27 15.71 -3.42
N THR A 5 4.43 15.18 -3.01
CA THR A 5 4.53 13.99 -2.15
C THR A 5 5.39 14.30 -0.94
N GLY A 6 5.05 13.77 0.22
CA GLY A 6 5.85 13.98 1.42
C GLY A 6 5.29 13.27 2.64
N LYS A 7 5.77 13.68 3.81
CA LYS A 7 5.19 13.28 5.11
C LYS A 7 4.88 14.54 5.90
N PHE A 8 3.73 14.54 6.58
CA PHE A 8 3.34 15.57 7.54
C PHE A 8 3.01 14.87 8.85
N LEU A 9 3.68 15.27 9.94
CA LEU A 9 3.60 14.60 11.26
C LEU A 9 3.84 13.07 11.18
N GLY A 10 4.78 12.64 10.33
CA GLY A 10 5.07 11.22 10.11
C GLY A 10 4.07 10.47 9.20
N VAL A 11 2.95 11.10 8.83
CA VAL A 11 1.92 10.51 7.96
C VAL A 11 2.15 10.92 6.50
N PRO A 12 2.25 9.95 5.57
CA PRO A 12 2.56 10.25 4.17
C PRO A 12 1.37 10.89 3.47
N TYR A 13 1.63 11.84 2.58
CA TYR A 13 0.63 12.38 1.66
C TYR A 13 1.14 12.34 0.22
N ASP A 14 0.20 12.24 -0.72
CA ASP A 14 0.48 12.20 -2.13
C ASP A 14 -0.64 12.90 -2.92
N TRP A 15 -0.31 13.99 -3.59
CA TRP A 15 -1.25 14.78 -4.41
C TRP A 15 -1.00 14.59 -5.90
N ARG A 16 -0.28 13.53 -6.29
CA ARG A 16 -0.09 13.19 -7.70
C ARG A 16 -1.40 12.67 -8.30
N PRO A 17 -1.64 12.89 -9.61
CA PRO A 17 -2.86 12.42 -10.26
C PRO A 17 -3.14 10.94 -9.99
N LEU A 18 -4.41 10.64 -9.70
CA LEU A 18 -4.90 9.26 -9.64
C LEU A 18 -4.83 8.67 -11.04
N THR A 19 -3.93 7.70 -11.23
CA THR A 19 -3.94 6.84 -12.41
C THR A 19 -4.48 5.47 -12.00
N GLY A 20 -5.32 4.85 -12.83
CA GLY A 20 -5.88 3.53 -12.55
C GLY A 20 -4.82 2.47 -12.21
N GLN A 21 -3.71 2.46 -12.96
CA GLN A 21 -2.56 1.57 -12.71
C GLN A 21 -2.01 1.73 -11.28
N ARG A 22 -1.89 2.96 -10.81
CA ARG A 22 -1.35 3.25 -9.48
C ARG A 22 -2.32 2.97 -8.35
N VAL A 23 -3.62 3.17 -8.55
CA VAL A 23 -4.64 2.72 -7.59
C VAL A 23 -4.55 1.22 -7.42
N LYS A 24 -4.53 0.48 -8.55
CA LYS A 24 -4.38 -0.98 -8.55
C LYS A 24 -3.11 -1.44 -7.82
N SER A 25 -1.95 -0.85 -8.13
CA SER A 25 -0.69 -1.19 -7.45
C SER A 25 -0.61 -0.77 -5.97
N ARG A 26 -1.53 0.04 -5.45
CA ARG A 26 -1.55 0.41 -4.01
C ARG A 26 -2.55 -0.41 -3.20
N TRP A 27 -3.66 -0.81 -3.83
CA TRP A 27 -4.67 -1.65 -3.23
C TRP A 27 -4.35 -3.14 -3.36
N TRP A 28 -3.71 -3.55 -4.46
CA TRP A 28 -3.42 -4.94 -4.78
C TRP A 28 -2.02 -5.08 -5.38
N ASN A 29 -1.02 -5.25 -4.52
CA ASN A 29 0.35 -5.52 -4.93
C ASN A 29 0.93 -6.70 -4.15
N PRO A 30 0.91 -7.92 -4.70
CA PRO A 30 1.42 -9.10 -4.02
C PRO A 30 2.94 -9.04 -3.76
N ASP A 31 3.67 -8.25 -4.54
CA ASP A 31 5.14 -8.07 -4.40
C ASP A 31 5.52 -7.05 -3.33
N ASP A 32 4.58 -6.22 -2.84
CA ASP A 32 4.83 -5.28 -1.75
C ASP A 32 4.62 -5.97 -0.39
N PRO A 33 5.67 -6.15 0.42
CA PRO A 33 5.56 -6.83 1.70
C PRO A 33 4.77 -6.04 2.76
N ARG A 34 4.44 -4.77 2.50
CA ARG A 34 3.77 -3.90 3.47
C ARG A 34 2.26 -4.12 3.48
N TRP A 35 1.69 -4.23 4.69
CA TRP A 35 0.24 -4.23 4.91
C TRP A 35 -0.35 -2.83 4.72
N PHE A 36 0.35 -1.81 5.22
CA PHE A 36 -0.02 -0.41 5.09
C PHE A 36 0.78 0.25 3.97
N THR A 37 0.09 0.80 2.99
CA THR A 37 0.71 1.54 1.88
C THR A 37 0.28 3.00 1.93
N PRO A 38 1.12 3.97 1.55
CA PRO A 38 0.64 5.35 1.41
C PRO A 38 -0.50 5.41 0.39
N LYS A 39 -1.53 6.22 0.67
CA LYS A 39 -2.66 6.39 -0.25
C LYS A 39 -2.18 6.77 -1.66
N ALA A 40 -2.90 6.28 -2.67
CA ALA A 40 -2.64 6.64 -4.07
C ALA A 40 -2.86 8.14 -4.33
N LEU A 41 -3.80 8.75 -3.61
CA LEU A 41 -4.05 10.19 -3.53
C LEU A 41 -4.55 10.57 -2.13
N GLY A 42 -4.09 11.72 -1.62
CA GLY A 42 -4.49 12.30 -0.34
C GLY A 42 -3.48 12.04 0.77
N TRP A 43 -3.93 12.14 2.02
CA TRP A 43 -3.10 12.00 3.22
C TRP A 43 -3.46 10.71 3.97
N GLY A 44 -2.44 9.96 4.41
CA GLY A 44 -2.62 8.74 5.20
C GLY A 44 -2.19 7.45 4.51
N TYR A 45 -2.58 6.35 5.15
CA TYR A 45 -2.31 4.99 4.72
C TYR A 45 -3.59 4.34 4.17
N GLY A 46 -3.42 3.46 3.20
CA GLY A 46 -4.40 2.47 2.77
C GLY A 46 -3.90 1.06 3.08
N PHE A 47 -4.62 0.06 2.59
CA PHE A 47 -4.33 -1.35 2.81
C PHE A 47 -3.94 -2.05 1.52
N ASN A 48 -2.92 -2.89 1.59
CA ASN A 48 -2.59 -3.84 0.53
C ASN A 48 -3.39 -5.14 0.73
N PHE A 49 -4.53 -5.23 0.05
CA PHE A 49 -5.44 -6.37 0.14
C PHE A 49 -4.85 -7.66 -0.43
N ALA A 50 -3.88 -7.57 -1.34
CA ALA A 50 -3.15 -8.74 -1.81
C ALA A 50 -2.45 -9.47 -0.65
N ARG A 51 -2.03 -8.74 0.39
CA ARG A 51 -1.45 -9.36 1.58
C ARG A 51 -2.50 -9.92 2.53
N LEU A 52 -3.63 -9.22 2.67
CA LEU A 52 -4.74 -9.67 3.52
C LEU A 52 -5.38 -10.96 3.00
N PHE A 53 -5.59 -11.06 1.69
CA PHE A 53 -6.29 -12.19 1.07
C PHE A 53 -5.38 -13.18 0.36
N GLY A 54 -4.17 -12.77 -0.07
CA GLY A 54 -3.19 -13.64 -0.73
C GLY A 54 -2.41 -14.54 0.24
N ARG A 55 -2.61 -14.41 1.55
CA ARG A 55 -1.99 -15.30 2.54
C ARG A 55 -2.83 -16.58 2.75
N ARG A 56 -2.99 -17.35 1.68
CA ARG A 56 -3.30 -18.78 1.75
C ARG A 56 -2.11 -19.54 1.13
N GLY A 57 -1.16 -19.93 1.98
CA GLY A 57 -0.12 -20.89 1.60
C GLY A 57 1.34 -20.38 1.62
N LYS A 58 1.92 -20.17 2.81
CA LYS A 58 3.23 -20.75 3.21
C LYS A 58 3.61 -20.30 4.63
N GLY A 59 3.74 -21.31 5.51
CA GLY A 59 4.65 -21.35 6.66
C GLY A 59 4.35 -20.44 7.85
N SER A 60 3.69 -21.00 8.87
CA SER A 60 4.38 -21.55 10.05
C SER A 60 3.37 -22.44 10.82
N PRO A 61 3.48 -23.78 10.81
CA PRO A 61 3.19 -24.50 12.05
C PRO A 61 4.23 -24.06 13.10
N PRO A 62 3.85 -24.00 14.39
CA PRO A 62 4.79 -23.64 15.43
C PRO A 62 5.96 -24.62 15.40
N GLY A 63 7.18 -24.09 15.28
CA GLY A 63 8.36 -24.84 15.71
C GLY A 63 8.29 -24.96 17.23
N GLU A 64 8.65 -26.15 17.68
CA GLU A 64 8.58 -26.73 19.03
C GLU A 64 9.10 -25.85 20.18
#